data_AF-A0A0D2SP20-F1
#
_entry.id   AF-A0A0D2SP20-F1
#
_cell.length_a   1.000
_cell.length_b   1.000
_cell.length_c   1.000
_cell.angle_alpha   90.00
_cell.angle_beta   90.00
_cell.angle_gamma   90.00
#
_symmetry.space_group_name_H-M   'P 1'
#
loop_
_entity.id
_entity.type
_entity.pdbx_description
1 polymer ?
#
loop_
_entity_poly.entity_id
_entity_poly.type
_entity_poly.pdbx_seq_one_letter_code
_entity_poly.pdbx_strand_id
1 'polypeptide(L)'
;PEVCIQCVKSDPRSHSADKVGIAAIVITCISNKGVTLESNMTVLASSVHDKDLKLKELSDAKTNLTTAMDRLKSKDYDQTNYLVNHALQKEFDCKKNVGDLQYTLLTTVLNDMTLYEELSEAAMRIIDRFL
;
A
#
# COMPACT_ATOMS: atom_id res chain seq x y z
N PRO A 1 6.44 1.16 13.64
CA PRO A 1 5.63 2.40 13.64
C PRO A 1 4.32 2.18 14.41
N GLU A 2 3.76 3.21 15.05
CA GLU A 2 2.49 3.10 15.79
C GLU A 2 1.35 2.63 14.87
N VAL A 3 1.28 3.15 13.65
CA VAL A 3 0.28 2.77 12.63
C VAL A 3 0.33 1.29 12.27
N CYS A 4 1.52 0.68 12.27
CA CYS A 4 1.70 -0.75 12.02
C CYS A 4 1.14 -1.56 13.19
N ILE A 5 1.38 -1.14 14.43
CA ILE A 5 0.83 -1.80 15.63
C ILE A 5 -0.69 -1.71 15.64
N GLN A 6 -1.24 -0.54 15.31
CA GLN A 6 -2.68 -0.32 15.21
C GLN A 6 -3.32 -1.19 14.13
N CYS A 7 -2.72 -1.24 12.93
CA CYS A 7 -3.13 -2.14 11.85
C CYS A 7 -3.18 -3.60 12.33
N VAL A 8 -2.10 -4.10 12.95
CA VAL A 8 -2.05 -5.48 13.43
C VAL A 8 -3.12 -5.74 14.49
N LYS A 9 -3.23 -4.89 15.51
CA LYS A 9 -4.23 -5.04 16.58
C LYS A 9 -5.67 -4.96 16.10
N SER A 10 -5.93 -4.26 14.99
CA SER A 10 -7.26 -4.15 14.40
C SER A 10 -7.73 -5.43 13.70
N ASP A 11 -6.80 -6.31 13.31
CA ASP A 11 -7.15 -7.59 12.69
C ASP A 11 -7.50 -8.63 13.77
N PRO A 12 -8.71 -9.22 13.76
CA PRO A 12 -9.12 -10.23 14.73
C PRO A 12 -8.20 -11.45 14.78
N ARG A 13 -7.47 -11.75 13.70
CA ARG A 13 -6.56 -12.91 13.61
C ARG A 13 -5.21 -12.65 14.26
N SER A 14 -4.93 -11.41 14.67
CA SER A 14 -3.61 -11.01 15.19
C SER A 14 -3.19 -11.77 16.45
N HIS A 15 -4.14 -12.19 17.29
CA HIS A 15 -3.84 -12.90 18.54
C HIS A 15 -3.19 -14.28 18.34
N SER A 16 -3.40 -14.90 17.16
CA SER A 16 -2.87 -16.23 16.82
C SER A 16 -1.95 -16.19 15.59
N ALA A 17 -1.66 -15.00 15.07
CA ALA A 17 -0.80 -14.83 13.92
C ALA A 17 0.66 -15.15 14.27
N ASP A 18 1.27 -16.06 13.50
CA ASP A 18 2.72 -16.23 13.52
C ASP A 18 3.40 -15.06 12.77
N LYS A 19 4.74 -15.10 12.65
CA LYS A 19 5.48 -14.04 11.98
C LYS A 19 5.00 -13.78 10.54
N VAL A 20 4.63 -14.83 9.80
CA VAL A 20 4.13 -14.73 8.41
C VAL A 20 2.71 -14.16 8.42
N GLY A 21 1.87 -14.59 9.36
CA GLY A 21 0.54 -14.04 9.59
C GLY A 21 0.56 -12.55 9.90
N ILE A 22 1.50 -12.08 10.73
CA ILE A 22 1.67 -10.65 11.03
C ILE A 22 2.03 -9.88 9.75
N ALA A 23 3.00 -10.36 8.96
CA ALA A 23 3.34 -9.73 7.68
C ALA A 23 2.13 -9.68 6.72
N ALA A 24 1.35 -10.76 6.66
CA ALA A 24 0.14 -10.82 5.84
C ALA A 24 -0.92 -9.81 6.30
N ILE A 25 -1.10 -9.61 7.60
CA ILE A 25 -1.99 -8.58 8.15
C ILE A 25 -1.53 -7.19 7.69
N VAL A 26 -0.23 -6.89 7.79
CA VAL A 26 0.30 -5.58 7.36
C VAL A 26 0.12 -5.37 5.86
N ILE A 27 0.43 -6.37 5.00
CA ILE A 27 0.18 -6.29 3.54
C ILE A 27 -1.31 -6.09 3.23
N THR A 28 -2.20 -6.68 4.03
CA THR A 28 -3.65 -6.46 3.90
C THR A 28 -4.03 -5.02 4.22
N CYS A 29 -3.47 -4.42 5.27
CA CYS A 29 -3.68 -3.01 5.59
C CYS A 29 -3.19 -2.08 4.46
N ILE A 30 -2.02 -2.35 3.89
CA ILE A 30 -1.50 -1.60 2.73
C ILE A 30 -2.48 -1.72 1.56
N SER A 31 -2.94 -2.93 1.24
CA SER A 31 -3.91 -3.17 0.16
C SER A 31 -5.20 -2.39 0.36
N ASN A 32 -5.76 -2.40 1.57
CA ASN A 32 -6.99 -1.67 1.91
C ASN A 32 -6.79 -0.14 1.78
N LYS A 33 -5.61 0.37 2.17
CA LYS A 33 -5.24 1.77 1.95
C LYS A 33 -5.10 2.09 0.47
N GLY A 34 -4.47 1.22 -0.32
CA GLY A 34 -4.35 1.35 -1.77
C GLY A 34 -5.72 1.43 -2.48
N VAL A 35 -6.69 0.61 -2.07
CA VAL A 35 -8.07 0.67 -2.59
C VAL A 35 -8.75 2.01 -2.24
N THR A 36 -8.53 2.50 -1.02
CA THR A 36 -9.05 3.80 -0.58
C THR A 36 -8.46 4.94 -1.42
N LEU A 37 -7.15 4.92 -1.64
CA LEU A 37 -6.44 5.89 -2.48
C LEU A 37 -6.93 5.85 -3.94
N GLU A 38 -7.06 4.66 -4.53
CA GLU A 38 -7.55 4.47 -5.90
C GLU A 38 -8.95 5.07 -6.05
N SER A 39 -9.84 4.83 -5.08
CA SER A 39 -11.20 5.39 -5.09
C SER A 39 -11.20 6.92 -4.98
N ASN A 40 -10.45 7.49 -4.03
CA ASN A 40 -10.38 8.93 -3.84
C ASN A 40 -9.78 9.64 -5.07
N MET A 41 -8.73 9.08 -5.66
CA MET A 41 -8.12 9.62 -6.88
C MET A 41 -9.04 9.50 -8.10
N THR A 42 -9.84 8.43 -8.19
CA THR A 42 -10.85 8.28 -9.25
C THR A 42 -11.92 9.37 -9.17
N VAL A 43 -12.37 9.68 -7.95
CA VAL A 43 -13.31 10.80 -7.71
C VAL A 43 -12.68 12.12 -8.11
N LEU A 44 -11.42 12.36 -7.73
CA LEU A 44 -10.67 13.55 -8.12
C LEU A 44 -10.58 13.67 -9.65
N ALA A 45 -10.08 12.65 -10.35
CA ALA A 45 -9.97 12.61 -11.81
C ALA A 45 -11.30 12.92 -12.52
N SER A 46 -12.39 12.33 -12.02
CA SER A 46 -13.73 12.53 -12.56
C SER A 46 -14.22 13.96 -12.37
N SER A 47 -13.87 14.61 -11.26
CA SER A 47 -14.28 15.99 -10.94
C SER A 47 -13.55 17.04 -11.79
N VAL A 48 -12.34 16.73 -12.26
CA VAL A 48 -11.51 17.64 -13.07
C VAL A 48 -11.55 17.32 -14.57
N HIS A 49 -12.36 16.32 -14.97
CA HIS A 49 -12.44 15.78 -16.34
C HIS A 49 -11.10 15.35 -16.94
N ASP A 50 -10.12 15.06 -16.09
CA ASP A 50 -8.77 14.73 -16.52
C ASP A 50 -8.59 13.21 -16.58
N LYS A 51 -8.58 12.71 -17.82
CA LYS A 51 -8.33 11.29 -18.11
C LYS A 51 -6.85 10.93 -18.04
N ASP A 52 -5.97 11.92 -17.95
CA ASP A 52 -4.52 11.75 -17.86
C ASP A 52 -4.04 11.57 -16.43
N LEU A 53 -4.93 11.70 -15.42
CA LEU A 53 -4.63 11.26 -14.06
C LEU A 53 -4.34 9.76 -14.10
N LYS A 54 -3.05 9.42 -14.00
CA LYS A 54 -2.61 8.04 -14.13
C LYS A 54 -2.97 7.26 -12.86
N LEU A 55 -4.19 6.75 -12.84
CA LEU A 55 -4.72 5.83 -11.83
C LEU A 55 -4.17 4.41 -12.01
N LYS A 56 -3.56 4.15 -13.17
CA LYS A 56 -2.95 2.87 -13.50
C LYS A 56 -1.90 2.47 -12.48
N GLU A 57 -1.17 3.43 -11.94
CA GLU A 57 -0.12 3.24 -10.94
C GLU A 57 -0.68 2.61 -9.67
N LEU A 58 -1.80 3.10 -9.15
CA LEU A 58 -2.45 2.51 -7.97
C LEU A 58 -3.02 1.11 -8.28
N SER A 59 -3.48 0.90 -9.51
CA SER A 59 -3.91 -0.42 -9.98
C SER A 59 -2.75 -1.42 -10.06
N ASP A 60 -1.60 -0.98 -10.58
CA ASP A 60 -0.36 -1.75 -10.63
C ASP A 60 0.15 -2.04 -9.20
N ALA A 61 0.07 -1.07 -8.29
CA ALA A 61 0.42 -1.24 -6.88
C ALA A 61 -0.43 -2.33 -6.21
N LYS A 62 -1.75 -2.34 -6.45
CA LYS A 62 -2.66 -3.38 -5.97
C LYS A 62 -2.31 -4.77 -6.53
N THR A 63 -1.95 -4.84 -7.80
CA THR A 63 -1.50 -6.09 -8.45
C THR A 63 -0.21 -6.61 -7.82
N ASN A 64 0.75 -5.72 -7.56
CA ASN A 64 1.98 -6.06 -6.86
C ASN A 64 1.71 -6.57 -5.45
N LEU A 65 0.84 -5.92 -4.66
CA LEU A 65 0.51 -6.37 -3.29
C LEU A 65 -0.24 -7.71 -3.28
N THR A 66 -1.12 -7.95 -4.24
CA THR A 66 -1.79 -9.25 -4.41
C THR A 66 -0.77 -10.34 -4.67
N THR A 67 0.17 -10.09 -5.57
CA THR A 67 1.25 -11.04 -5.88
C THR A 67 2.20 -11.19 -4.69
N ALA A 68 2.49 -10.12 -3.95
CA ALA A 68 3.35 -10.15 -2.76
C ALA A 68 2.75 -11.05 -1.68
N MET A 69 1.42 -11.00 -1.49
CA MET A 69 0.69 -11.88 -0.58
C MET A 69 0.85 -13.36 -0.97
N ASP A 70 0.78 -13.68 -2.26
CA ASP A 70 0.97 -15.05 -2.73
C ASP A 70 2.41 -15.52 -2.51
N ARG A 71 3.41 -14.68 -2.80
CA ARG A 71 4.83 -14.96 -2.54
C ARG A 71 5.11 -15.14 -1.05
N LEU A 72 4.48 -14.33 -0.20
CA LEU A 72 4.64 -14.43 1.26
C LEU A 72 4.16 -15.78 1.77
N LYS A 73 3.00 -16.26 1.28
CA LYS A 73 2.46 -17.58 1.61
C LYS A 73 3.35 -18.71 1.10
N SER A 74 4.00 -18.53 -0.05
CA SER A 74 4.99 -19.45 -0.60
C SER A 74 6.37 -19.34 0.07
N LYS A 75 6.54 -18.46 1.07
CA LYS A 75 7.81 -18.19 1.77
C LYS A 75 8.92 -17.63 0.88
N ASP A 76 8.56 -17.01 -0.23
CA ASP A 76 9.48 -16.33 -1.13
C ASP A 76 9.64 -14.86 -0.68
N TYR A 77 10.40 -14.68 0.40
CA TYR A 77 10.48 -13.41 1.12
C TYR A 77 11.19 -12.30 0.34
N ASP A 78 12.21 -12.65 -0.44
CA ASP A 78 12.90 -11.72 -1.34
C ASP A 78 11.94 -11.16 -2.38
N GLN A 79 11.15 -12.04 -3.02
CA GLN A 79 10.17 -11.61 -4.01
C GLN A 79 9.00 -10.85 -3.35
N THR A 80 8.57 -11.23 -2.14
CA THR A 80 7.58 -10.45 -1.39
C THR A 80 8.08 -9.02 -1.17
N ASN A 81 9.31 -8.84 -0.69
CA ASN A 81 9.90 -7.53 -0.46
C ASN A 81 10.00 -6.71 -1.74
N TYR A 82 10.52 -7.32 -2.80
CA TYR A 82 10.60 -6.68 -4.12
C TYR A 82 9.23 -6.15 -4.56
N LEU A 83 8.16 -6.95 -4.42
CA LEU A 83 6.82 -6.56 -4.83
C LEU A 83 6.20 -5.49 -3.93
N VAL A 84 6.42 -5.53 -2.61
CA VAL A 84 5.98 -4.46 -1.69
C VAL A 84 6.67 -3.14 -2.02
N ASN A 85 7.99 -3.17 -2.27
CA ASN A 85 8.73 -1.99 -2.70
C ASN A 85 8.21 -1.44 -4.03
N HIS A 86 7.96 -2.32 -5.01
CA HIS A 86 7.39 -1.92 -6.30
C HIS A 86 5.99 -1.31 -6.16
N ALA A 87 5.17 -1.79 -5.23
CA ALA A 87 3.88 -1.17 -4.93
C ALA A 87 4.05 0.24 -4.35
N LEU A 88 5.01 0.44 -3.44
CA LEU A 88 5.36 1.75 -2.89
C LEU A 88 5.84 2.72 -3.96
N GLN A 89 6.73 2.29 -4.87
CA GLN A 89 7.18 3.13 -5.98
C GLN A 89 6.04 3.59 -6.88
N LYS A 90 5.04 2.73 -7.09
CA LYS A 90 3.85 3.10 -7.87
C LYS A 90 2.96 4.13 -7.16
N GLU A 91 2.82 4.04 -5.84
CA GLU A 91 2.15 5.09 -5.07
C GLU A 91 2.90 6.42 -5.21
N PHE A 92 4.24 6.43 -5.11
CA PHE A 92 5.03 7.64 -5.32
C PHE A 92 4.90 8.22 -6.73
N ASP A 93 4.89 7.37 -7.77
CA ASP A 93 4.63 7.80 -9.15
C ASP A 93 3.27 8.50 -9.26
N CYS A 94 2.23 7.93 -8.62
CA CYS A 94 0.89 8.54 -8.57
C CYS A 94 0.91 9.90 -7.87
N LYS A 95 1.51 9.98 -6.68
CA LYS A 95 1.64 11.22 -5.89
C LYS A 95 2.37 12.31 -6.68
N LYS A 96 3.44 11.95 -7.38
CA LYS A 96 4.18 12.86 -8.25
C LYS A 96 3.32 13.36 -9.41
N ASN A 97 2.65 12.47 -10.13
CA ASN A 97 1.78 12.86 -11.26
C ASN A 97 0.68 13.83 -10.82
N VAL A 98 0.07 13.59 -9.66
CA VAL A 98 -0.94 14.48 -9.08
C VAL A 98 -0.34 15.86 -8.76
N GLY A 99 0.87 15.89 -8.20
CA GLY A 99 1.60 17.12 -7.91
C GLY A 99 2.00 17.90 -9.16
N ASP A 100 2.47 17.21 -10.21
CA ASP A 100 2.86 17.80 -11.50
C ASP A 100 1.66 18.46 -12.21
N LEU A 101 0.46 17.90 -12.02
CA LEU A 101 -0.81 18.47 -12.52
C LEU A 101 -1.38 19.58 -11.61
N GLN A 102 -0.64 19.97 -10.55
CA GLN A 102 -1.00 21.01 -9.58
C GLN A 102 -2.34 20.76 -8.88
N TYR A 103 -2.77 19.50 -8.77
CA TYR A 103 -3.99 19.17 -8.05
C TYR A 103 -3.79 19.34 -6.55
N THR A 104 -4.71 20.09 -5.93
CA THR A 104 -4.74 20.19 -4.47
C THR A 104 -5.38 18.93 -3.91
N LEU A 105 -4.58 18.08 -3.27
CA LEU A 105 -5.08 16.91 -2.56
C LEU A 105 -5.75 17.32 -1.25
N LEU A 106 -6.89 16.69 -0.96
CA LEU A 106 -7.49 16.77 0.36
C LEU A 106 -6.51 16.20 1.39
N THR A 107 -6.47 16.81 2.59
CA THR A 107 -5.63 16.35 3.71
C THR A 107 -5.84 14.87 4.03
N THR A 108 -7.07 14.38 3.86
CA THR A 108 -7.40 12.95 4.05
C THR A 108 -6.65 12.04 3.08
N VAL A 109 -6.52 12.43 1.81
CA VAL A 109 -5.77 11.67 0.80
C VAL A 109 -4.28 11.68 1.12
N LEU A 110 -3.73 12.83 1.50
CA LEU A 110 -2.32 12.94 1.92
C LEU A 110 -2.02 12.07 3.15
N ASN A 111 -2.94 12.02 4.11
CA ASN A 111 -2.82 11.14 5.26
C ASN A 111 -2.86 9.67 4.86
N ASP A 112 -3.79 9.28 3.97
CA ASP A 112 -3.85 7.89 3.47
C ASP A 112 -2.58 7.48 2.70
N MET A 113 -1.97 8.40 1.93
CA MET A 113 -0.67 8.19 1.27
C MET A 113 0.43 7.96 2.31
N THR A 114 0.54 8.84 3.30
CA THR A 114 1.53 8.71 4.38
C THR A 114 1.39 7.38 5.12
N LEU A 115 0.15 6.97 5.43
CA LEU A 115 -0.12 5.67 6.06
C LEU A 115 0.27 4.50 5.15
N TYR A 116 0.01 4.60 3.85
CA TYR A 116 0.42 3.59 2.87
C TYR A 116 1.95 3.45 2.83
N GLU A 117 2.68 4.57 2.82
CA GLU A 117 4.14 4.63 2.83
C GLU A 117 4.71 3.99 4.12
N GLU A 118 4.25 4.43 5.29
CA GLU A 118 4.72 3.93 6.59
C GLU A 118 4.45 2.42 6.78
N LEU A 119 3.28 1.94 6.34
CA LEU A 119 2.93 0.53 6.40
C LEU A 119 3.77 -0.30 5.42
N SER A 120 4.06 0.23 4.22
CA SER A 120 4.92 -0.44 3.24
C SER A 120 6.34 -0.61 3.75
N GLU A 121 6.93 0.43 4.33
CA GLU A 121 8.23 0.32 5.01
C GLU A 121 8.21 -0.67 6.17
N ALA A 122 7.15 -0.64 6.98
CA ALA A 122 7.02 -1.56 8.11
C ALA A 122 6.91 -3.02 7.64
N ALA A 123 6.15 -3.29 6.58
CA ALA A 123 6.05 -4.62 5.99
C ALA A 123 7.41 -5.11 5.53
N MET A 124 8.16 -4.30 4.77
CA MET A 124 9.49 -4.69 4.29
C MET A 124 10.45 -5.02 5.44
N ARG A 125 10.50 -4.17 6.48
CA ARG A 125 11.33 -4.42 7.67
C ARG A 125 10.93 -5.67 8.45
N ILE A 126 9.66 -6.08 8.40
CA ILE A 126 9.20 -7.34 9.01
C ILE A 126 9.68 -8.52 8.18
N ILE A 127 9.51 -8.46 6.85
CA ILE A 127 9.86 -9.52 5.91
C ILE A 127 11.38 -9.75 5.85
N ASP A 128 12.19 -8.68 5.91
CA ASP A 128 13.66 -8.74 5.97
C ASP A 128 14.17 -9.58 7.15
N ARG A 129 13.36 -9.76 8.21
CA ARG A 129 13.71 -10.58 9.39
C ARG A 129 13.39 -12.06 9.20
N PHE A 130 12.87 -12.47 8.05
CA PHE A 130 12.55 -13.86 7.77
C PHE A 130 13.71 -14.63 7.11
N LEU A 131 14.75 -13.90 6.68
CA LEU A 131 16.01 -14.40 6.15
C LEU A 131 16.91 -14.94 7.28
#